data_AF-A0A7D5RZ94-F1
#
_entry.id   AF-A0A7D5RZ94-F1
#
_cell.length_a   1.000
_cell.length_b   1.000
_cell.length_c   1.000
_cell.angle_alpha   90.00
_cell.angle_beta   90.00
_cell.angle_gamma   90.00
#
_symmetry.space_group_name_H-M   'P 1'
#
loop_
_entity.id
_entity.type
_entity.pdbx_description
1 polymer ?
#
loop_
_entity_poly.entity_id
_entity_poly.type
_entity_poly.pdbx_seq_one_letter_code
_entity_poly.pdbx_strand_id
1 'polypeptide(L)'
;MALIEEVMFRRLDVRLAQWLLERAEAEGSHLRVTHQQIAHELGSAREVVSRQLKDFERRGWLALGRGAVDIAKPEALRTFLHTESR
;
A
#
# COMPACT_ATOMS: atom_id res chain seq x y z
N MET A 1 -3.12 -24.13 -8.35
CA MET A 1 -2.84 -23.48 -7.05
C MET A 1 -3.23 -22.01 -7.22
N ALA A 2 -4.31 -21.51 -6.61
CA ALA A 2 -4.76 -20.14 -6.95
C ALA A 2 -5.53 -19.41 -5.84
N LEU A 3 -6.41 -20.10 -5.10
CA LEU A 3 -7.24 -19.45 -4.07
C LEU A 3 -6.45 -18.93 -2.85
N ILE A 4 -5.45 -19.67 -2.39
CA ILE A 4 -4.69 -19.30 -1.18
C ILE A 4 -3.83 -18.05 -1.44
N GLU A 5 -3.13 -18.00 -2.57
CA GLU A 5 -2.29 -16.85 -2.94
C GLU A 5 -3.15 -15.61 -3.17
N GLU A 6 -4.29 -15.74 -3.86
CA GLU A 6 -5.19 -14.61 -4.10
C GLU A 6 -5.75 -14.01 -2.80
N VAL A 7 -6.12 -14.84 -1.82
CA VAL A 7 -6.56 -14.38 -0.50
C VAL A 7 -5.42 -13.73 0.30
N MET A 8 -4.19 -14.25 0.19
CA MET A 8 -3.02 -13.64 0.82
C MET A 8 -2.68 -12.27 0.20
N PHE A 9 -2.86 -12.11 -1.11
CA PHE A 9 -2.67 -10.83 -1.82
C PHE A 9 -3.73 -9.81 -1.46
N ARG A 10 -5.02 -10.19 -1.42
CA ARG A 10 -6.13 -9.35 -0.92
C ARG A 10 -6.05 -9.00 0.56
N ARG A 11 -5.15 -9.64 1.31
CA ARG A 11 -4.81 -9.23 2.67
C ARG A 11 -3.61 -8.31 2.71
N LEU A 12 -2.79 -8.27 1.66
CA LEU A 12 -1.63 -7.40 1.61
C LEU A 12 -1.99 -6.00 1.14
N ASP A 13 -2.87 -5.86 0.16
CA ASP A 13 -3.36 -4.55 -0.30
C ASP A 13 -4.07 -3.76 0.80
N VAL A 14 -4.93 -4.41 1.59
CA VAL A 14 -5.58 -3.84 2.77
C VAL A 14 -4.53 -3.43 3.81
N ARG A 15 -3.62 -4.33 4.17
CA ARG A 15 -2.53 -4.03 5.13
C ARG A 15 -1.62 -2.89 4.65
N LEU A 16 -1.33 -2.84 3.35
CA LEU A 16 -0.52 -1.78 2.75
C LEU A 16 -1.26 -0.44 2.77
N ALA A 17 -2.53 -0.40 2.38
CA ALA A 17 -3.33 0.81 2.41
C ALA A 17 -3.45 1.36 3.84
N GLN A 18 -3.65 0.47 4.81
CA GLN A 18 -3.68 0.83 6.22
C GLN A 18 -2.33 1.37 6.69
N TRP A 19 -1.23 0.66 6.42
CA TRP A 19 0.12 1.09 6.78
C TRP A 19 0.48 2.46 6.20
N LEU A 20 0.14 2.70 4.93
CA LEU A 20 0.37 4.00 4.27
C LEU A 20 -0.38 5.14 4.97
N LEU A 21 -1.64 4.91 5.37
CA LEU A 21 -2.45 5.92 6.05
C LEU A 21 -1.92 6.21 7.45
N GLU A 22 -1.56 5.18 8.21
CA GLU A 22 -0.99 5.32 9.57
C GLU A 22 0.36 6.08 9.52
N ARG A 23 1.23 5.76 8.56
CA ARG A 23 2.49 6.48 8.37
C ARG A 23 2.26 7.94 7.98
N ALA A 24 1.28 8.19 7.12
CA ALA A 24 0.95 9.54 6.65
C ALA A 24 0.37 10.43 7.76
N GLU A 25 -0.37 9.84 8.69
CA GLU A 25 -0.88 10.54 9.86
C GLU A 25 0.26 10.98 10.79
N ALA A 26 1.30 10.16 10.93
CA ALA A 26 2.45 10.46 11.78
C ALA A 26 3.50 11.39 11.12
N GLU A 27 3.78 11.23 9.83
CA GLU A 27 4.92 11.86 9.16
C GLU A 27 4.53 12.82 8.01
N GLY A 28 3.24 12.88 7.67
CA GLY A 28 2.73 13.63 6.52
C GLY A 28 2.63 12.79 5.24
N SER A 29 2.07 13.37 4.17
CA SER A 29 1.74 12.64 2.94
C SER A 29 2.95 12.25 2.07
N HIS A 30 4.15 12.80 2.35
CA HIS A 30 5.40 12.44 1.68
C HIS A 30 6.22 11.47 2.54
N LEU A 31 6.15 10.18 2.22
CA LEU A 31 6.81 9.13 2.99
C LEU A 31 8.17 8.80 2.38
N ARG A 32 9.25 8.97 3.15
CA ARG A 32 10.60 8.56 2.75
C ARG A 32 10.84 7.10 3.08
N VAL A 33 10.29 6.22 2.25
CA VAL A 33 10.36 4.77 2.46
C VAL A 33 10.59 4.04 1.14
N THR A 34 11.39 2.97 1.19
CA THR A 34 11.61 2.07 0.06
C THR A 34 10.60 0.92 0.07
N HIS A 35 10.34 0.33 -1.11
CA HIS A 35 9.47 -0.84 -1.20
C HIS A 35 9.98 -2.03 -0.35
N GLN A 36 11.30 -2.14 -0.15
CA GLN A 36 11.90 -3.18 0.67
C GLN A 36 11.57 -2.98 2.16
N GLN A 37 11.62 -1.74 2.66
CA GLN A 37 11.27 -1.42 4.04
C GLN A 37 9.79 -1.73 4.29
N ILE A 38 8.90 -1.28 3.41
CA ILE A 38 7.47 -1.60 3.49
C ILE A 38 7.26 -3.12 3.50
N ALA A 39 7.92 -3.85 2.62
CA ALA A 39 7.80 -5.31 2.55
C ALA A 39 8.27 -6.00 3.83
N HIS A 40 9.36 -5.53 4.43
CA HIS A 40 9.84 -6.03 5.70
C HIS A 40 8.82 -5.78 6.82
N GLU A 41 8.27 -4.58 6.92
CA GLU A 41 7.27 -4.22 7.94
C GLU A 41 5.95 -4.99 7.77
N LEU A 42 5.54 -5.26 6.53
CA LEU A 42 4.31 -6.02 6.23
C LEU A 42 4.50 -7.54 6.22
N GLY A 43 5.72 -8.04 6.44
CA GLY A 43 6.03 -9.47 6.35
C GLY A 43 5.73 -10.05 4.96
N SER A 44 6.17 -9.36 3.91
CA SER A 44 5.90 -9.71 2.51
C SER A 44 7.16 -9.62 1.64
N ALA A 45 7.02 -9.94 0.35
CA ALA A 45 8.08 -9.76 -0.63
C ALA A 45 7.98 -8.38 -1.29
N ARG A 46 9.15 -7.80 -1.58
CA ARG A 46 9.29 -6.47 -2.20
C ARG A 46 8.56 -6.37 -3.53
N GLU A 47 8.58 -7.43 -4.33
CA GLU A 47 7.93 -7.50 -5.65
C GLU A 47 6.42 -7.39 -5.52
N VAL A 48 5.85 -7.98 -4.47
CA VAL A 48 4.41 -7.95 -4.21
C VAL A 48 3.98 -6.56 -3.76
N VAL A 49 4.70 -5.98 -2.79
CA VAL A 49 4.47 -4.58 -2.37
C VAL A 49 4.62 -3.64 -3.55
N SER A 50 5.65 -3.82 -4.38
CA SER A 50 5.86 -2.98 -5.55
C SER A 50 4.73 -3.09 -6.57
N ARG A 51 4.14 -4.28 -6.76
CA ARG A 51 2.97 -4.45 -7.62
C ARG A 51 1.79 -3.67 -7.05
N GLN A 52 1.53 -3.80 -5.76
CA GLN A 52 0.39 -3.15 -5.13
C GLN A 52 0.51 -1.62 -5.11
N LEU A 53 1.70 -1.09 -4.82
CA LEU A 53 1.99 0.34 -4.90
C LEU A 53 1.77 0.88 -6.32
N LYS A 54 2.23 0.16 -7.34
CA LYS A 54 1.97 0.53 -8.74
C LYS A 54 0.48 0.49 -9.07
N ASP A 55 -0.28 -0.41 -8.48
CA ASP A 55 -1.73 -0.49 -8.70
C ASP A 55 -2.45 0.72 -8.09
N PHE A 56 -2.04 1.16 -6.90
CA PHE A 56 -2.53 2.40 -6.28
C PHE A 56 -2.08 3.65 -7.05
N GLU A 57 -0.86 3.68 -7.57
CA GLU A 57 -0.36 4.75 -8.44
C GLU A 57 -1.18 4.85 -9.73
N ARG A 58 -1.46 3.73 -10.40
CA ARG A 58 -2.30 3.71 -11.62
C ARG A 58 -3.72 4.21 -11.37
N ARG A 59 -4.25 4.07 -10.15
CA ARG A 59 -5.54 4.63 -9.74
C ARG A 59 -5.46 6.12 -9.36
N GLY A 60 -4.26 6.70 -9.35
CA GLY A 60 -4.00 8.08 -8.94
C GLY A 60 -4.17 8.32 -7.45
N TRP A 61 -3.99 7.28 -6.62
CA TRP A 61 -4.12 7.39 -5.16
C TRP A 61 -2.83 7.87 -4.51
N LEU A 62 -1.70 7.58 -5.14
CA LEU A 62 -0.36 7.96 -4.73
C LEU A 62 0.53 8.17 -5.96
N ALA A 63 1.72 8.71 -5.75
CA ALA A 63 2.80 8.76 -6.73
C ALA A 63 4.07 8.11 -6.14
N LEU A 64 4.82 7.39 -6.98
CA LEU A 64 6.06 6.73 -6.58
C LEU A 64 7.28 7.55 -6.97
N GLY A 65 8.17 7.74 -6.01
CA GLY A 65 9.47 8.37 -6.17
C GLY A 65 10.61 7.41 -5.84
N ARG A 66 11.85 7.85 -6.10
CA ARG A 66 13.04 7.08 -5.69
C ARG A 66 13.13 7.05 -4.16
N GLY A 67 12.78 5.90 -3.57
CA GLY A 67 12.79 5.73 -2.12
C GLY A 67 11.76 6.59 -1.40
N ALA A 68 10.68 6.96 -2.09
CA ALA A 68 9.61 7.75 -1.53
C ALA A 68 8.24 7.35 -2.09
N VAL A 69 7.20 7.59 -1.31
CA VAL A 69 5.79 7.41 -1.68
C VAL A 69 5.04 8.68 -1.30
N ASP A 70 4.40 9.31 -2.28
CA ASP A 70 3.59 10.52 -2.11
C ASP A 70 2.10 10.18 -2.14
N ILE A 71 1.41 10.31 -1.02
CA ILE A 71 -0.02 10.00 -0.93
C ILE A 71 -0.83 11.19 -1.44
N ALA A 72 -1.45 11.01 -2.61
CA ALA A 72 -2.19 12.05 -3.31
C ALA A 72 -3.68 12.08 -2.92
N LYS A 73 -4.27 10.92 -2.64
CA LYS A 73 -5.70 10.77 -2.30
C LYS A 73 -5.88 9.85 -1.09
N PRO A 74 -5.57 10.31 0.14
CA PRO A 74 -5.72 9.49 1.33
C PRO A 74 -7.18 9.06 1.58
N GLU A 75 -8.16 9.86 1.15
CA GLU A 75 -9.58 9.49 1.18
C GLU A 75 -9.90 8.25 0.33
N ALA A 76 -9.28 8.09 -0.84
CA ALA A 76 -9.49 6.93 -1.69
C ALA A 76 -8.96 5.64 -1.03
N LEU A 77 -7.81 5.72 -0.36
CA LEU A 77 -7.26 4.61 0.44
C LEU A 77 -8.20 4.26 1.61
N ARG A 78 -8.78 5.26 2.30
CA ARG A 78 -9.76 5.02 3.37
C ARG A 78 -11.02 4.35 2.83
N THR A 79 -11.56 4.79 1.70
CA THR A 79 -12.74 4.16 1.08
C THR A 79 -12.46 2.72 0.66
N PHE A 80 -11.26 2.45 0.13
CA PHE A 80 -10.82 1.09 -0.20
C PHE A 80 -10.86 0.17 1.03
N LEU A 81 -10.29 0.59 2.16
CA LEU A 81 -10.33 -0.20 3.41
C LEU A 81 -11.75 -0.54 3.88
N HIS A 82 -12.68 0.41 3.77
CA HIS A 82 -14.08 0.18 4.18
C HIS A 82 -14.81 -0.80 3.25
N THR A 83 -14.40 -0.87 1.97
CA THR A 83 -15.01 -1.75 0.97
C THR A 83 -14.53 -3.19 1.13
N GLU A 84 -13.24 -3.39 1.41
CA GLU A 84 -12.64 -4.73 1.58
C GLU A 84 -12.87 -5.33 2.98
N SER A 85 -13.35 -4.55 3.94
CA SER A 85 -13.73 -5.03 5.28
C SER A 85 -15.13 -5.67 5.34
N ARG A 86 -15.82 -5.80 4.20
CA ARG A 86 -17.20 -6.30 4.10
C ARG A 86 -17.30 -7.70 3.52
#